data_AF-A0A091C1I6-F1
#
_entry.id   AF-A0A091C1I6-F1
#
_cell.length_a   1.000
_cell.length_b   1.000
_cell.length_c   1.000
_cell.angle_alpha   90.00
_cell.angle_beta   90.00
_cell.angle_gamma   90.00
#
_symmetry.space_group_name_H-M   'P 1'
#
loop_
_entity.id
_entity.type
_entity.pdbx_description
1 polymer ?
#
loop_
_entity_poly.entity_id
_entity_poly.type
_entity_poly.pdbx_seq_one_letter_code
_entity_poly.pdbx_strand_id
1 'polypeptide(L)' 'MEQMEQIVDHIESRIRELGENEISSTQIGEYVMEDLKDVDEIAYIRFASVYRQFKDMSVFLKELEDIVGKANDSQE' A
#
# COMPACT_ATOMS: atom_id res chain seq x y z
N MET A 1 -1.84 15.16 -6.73
CA MET A 1 -1.26 15.57 -5.43
C MET A 1 -2.33 15.60 -4.37
N GLU A 2 -3.48 16.23 -4.63
CA GLU A 2 -4.64 16.27 -3.71
C GLU A 2 -5.05 14.89 -3.15
N GLN A 3 -5.12 13.84 -3.97
CA GLN A 3 -5.45 12.48 -3.50
C GLN A 3 -4.39 11.89 -2.53
N MET A 4 -3.11 12.20 -2.72
CA MET A 4 -2.06 11.76 -1.80
C MET A 4 -2.12 12.51 -0.47
N GLU A 5 -2.43 13.81 -0.51
CA GLU A 5 -2.63 14.62 0.70
C GLU A 5 -3.82 14.09 1.51
N GLN A 6 -4.93 13.74 0.84
CA GLN A 6 -6.10 13.14 1.49
C GLN A 6 -5.78 11.81 2.19
N ILE A 7 -4.97 10.95 1.57
CA ILE A 7 -4.51 9.68 2.18
C ILE A 7 -3.67 9.98 3.43
N VAL A 8 -2.73 10.92 3.33
CA VAL A 8 -1.88 11.30 4.47
C VAL A 8 -2.74 11.85 5.61
N ASP A 9 -3.68 12.75 5.33
CA ASP A 9 -4.59 13.33 6.34
C ASP A 9 -5.44 12.25 7.01
N HIS A 10 -5.94 11.29 6.22
CA HIS A 10 -6.71 10.16 6.74
C HIS A 10 -5.89 9.27 7.69
N ILE A 11 -4.66 8.92 7.28
CA ILE A 11 -3.75 8.11 8.09
C ILE A 11 -3.38 8.86 9.37
N GLU A 12 -3.10 10.17 9.29
CA GLU A 12 -2.82 10.99 10.47
C GLU A 12 -4.01 11.04 11.43
N SER A 13 -5.25 11.15 10.94
CA SER A 13 -6.45 11.10 11.79
C SER A 13 -6.54 9.77 12.53
N ARG A 14 -6.40 8.65 11.81
CA ARG A 14 -6.41 7.30 12.40
C ARG A 14 -5.35 7.16 13.48
N ILE A 15 -4.14 7.67 13.25
CA ILE A 15 -3.04 7.62 14.23
C ILE A 15 -3.37 8.45 15.48
N ARG A 16 -3.89 9.67 15.31
CA ARG A 16 -4.26 10.54 16.44
C ARG A 16 -5.38 9.93 17.29
N GLU A 17 -6.34 9.26 16.65
CA GLU A 17 -7.47 8.60 17.32
C GLU A 17 -7.05 7.44 18.24
N LEU A 18 -5.88 6.83 18.01
CA LEU A 18 -5.35 5.78 18.89
C LEU A 18 -4.98 6.29 20.29
N GLY A 19 -4.65 7.59 20.42
CA GLY A 19 -4.28 8.21 21.70
C GLY A 19 -2.97 7.70 22.30
N GLU A 20 -2.12 7.05 21.50
CA GLU A 20 -0.82 6.52 21.94
C GLU A 20 0.29 7.58 21.76
N ASN A 21 1.26 7.59 22.69
CA ASN A 21 2.40 8.51 22.62
C ASN A 21 3.50 8.04 21.65
N GLU A 22 3.55 6.74 21.38
CA GLU A 22 4.52 6.12 20.49
C GLU A 22 3.79 5.18 19.54
N ILE A 23 4.12 5.26 18.25
CA ILE A 23 3.50 4.45 17.21
C ILE A 23 4.60 3.69 16.48
N SER A 24 4.41 2.39 16.32
CA SER A 24 5.31 1.58 15.50
C SER A 24 5.24 2.02 14.04
N SER A 25 6.39 2.19 13.39
CA SER A 25 6.44 2.45 11.95
C SER A 25 5.69 1.37 11.18
N THR A 26 5.82 0.09 11.58
CA THR A 26 5.08 -1.03 10.98
C THR A 26 3.59 -0.74 10.85
N GLN A 27 2.97 -0.18 11.89
CA GLN A 27 1.54 0.13 11.89
C GLN A 27 1.19 1.25 10.92
N ILE A 28 2.03 2.29 10.82
CA ILE A 28 1.85 3.38 9.86
C ILE A 28 1.90 2.84 8.43
N GLY A 29 2.86 1.97 8.11
CA GLY A 29 2.95 1.42 6.77
C GLY A 29 1.83 0.45 6.41
N GLU A 30 1.23 -0.27 7.37
CA GLU A 30 0.02 -1.04 7.07
C GLU A 30 -1.16 -0.12 6.71
N TYR A 31 -1.34 1.02 7.38
CA TYR A 31 -2.36 2.01 6.98
C TYR A 31 -2.08 2.61 5.59
N VAL A 32 -0.81 2.89 5.28
CA VAL A 32 -0.43 3.31 3.92
C VAL A 32 -0.76 2.23 2.90
N MET A 33 -0.48 0.95 3.20
CA MET A 33 -0.76 -0.16 2.29
C MET A 33 -2.26 -0.37 2.04
N GLU A 34 -3.10 -0.23 3.07
CA GLU A 34 -4.56 -0.30 2.95
C GLU A 34 -5.08 0.75 1.96
N ASP A 35 -4.69 2.01 2.14
CA ASP A 35 -5.21 3.12 1.31
C ASP A 35 -4.58 3.12 -0.10
N LEU A 36 -3.29 2.76 -0.22
CA LEU A 36 -2.57 2.82 -1.50
C LEU A 36 -3.02 1.75 -2.50
N LYS A 37 -3.55 0.61 -2.01
CA LYS A 37 -4.05 -0.49 -2.85
C LYS A 37 -5.16 -0.05 -3.80
N ASP A 38 -6.05 0.82 -3.33
CA ASP A 38 -7.20 1.28 -4.11
C ASP A 38 -6.87 2.49 -4.99
N VAL A 39 -5.66 3.05 -4.83
CA VAL A 39 -5.20 4.28 -5.51
C VAL A 39 -4.31 3.94 -6.69
N ASP A 40 -3.27 3.13 -6.46
CA ASP A 40 -2.29 2.75 -7.47
C ASP A 40 -1.66 1.41 -7.09
N GLU A 41 -1.99 0.38 -7.88
CA GLU A 41 -1.56 -0.99 -7.69
C GLU A 41 -0.02 -1.15 -7.79
N ILE A 42 0.63 -0.36 -8.65
CA ILE A 42 2.09 -0.38 -8.83
C ILE A 42 2.79 0.30 -7.64
N ALA A 43 2.25 1.42 -7.16
CA ALA A 43 2.74 2.10 -5.97
C ALA A 43 2.59 1.21 -4.72
N TYR A 44 1.46 0.52 -4.58
CA TYR A 44 1.21 -0.47 -3.53
C TYR A 44 2.27 -1.57 -3.54
N ILE A 45 2.53 -2.21 -4.68
CA ILE A 45 3.55 -3.25 -4.82
C ILE A 45 4.94 -2.75 -4.44
N ARG A 46 5.32 -1.56 -4.92
CA ARG A 46 6.61 -0.94 -4.57
C ARG A 46 6.74 -0.71 -3.07
N PHE A 47 5.69 -0.18 -2.45
CA PHE A 47 5.66 0.08 -1.02
C PHE A 47 5.74 -1.23 -0.21
N ALA A 48 4.90 -2.21 -0.55
CA ALA A 48 4.84 -3.53 0.09
C ALA A 48 6.18 -4.28 0.00
N SER A 49 6.92 -4.13 -1.11
CA SER A 49 8.23 -4.76 -1.32
C SER A 49 9.29 -4.37 -0.27
N VAL A 50 9.21 -3.13 0.22
CA VAL A 50 10.12 -2.58 1.24
C VAL A 50 9.59 -2.90 2.64
N TYR A 51 8.28 -2.70 2.85
CA TYR A 51 7.67 -2.78 4.18
C TYR A 51 7.50 -4.21 4.69
N ARG A 52 7.10 -5.16 3.84
CA ARG A 52 6.86 -6.54 4.25
C ARG A 52 8.10 -7.45 4.18
N GLN A 53 9.26 -6.89 3.83
CA GLN A 53 10.54 -7.59 3.70
C GLN A 53 10.36 -9.04 3.18
N PHE A 54 9.70 -9.20 2.02
CA PHE A 54 9.60 -10.43 1.22
C PHE A 54 9.60 -11.77 2.00
N LYS A 55 8.84 -11.92 3.09
CA LYS A 55 8.68 -13.26 3.70
C LYS A 55 7.95 -14.23 2.77
N ASP A 56 7.24 -13.70 1.77
CA ASP A 56 6.57 -14.49 0.73
C ASP A 56 6.75 -13.84 -0.66
N MET A 57 7.91 -14.06 -1.26
CA MET A 57 8.21 -13.62 -2.64
C MET A 57 7.24 -14.21 -3.68
N SER A 58 6.66 -15.36 -3.37
CA SER A 58 5.63 -16.02 -4.16
C SER A 58 4.34 -15.20 -4.27
N VAL A 59 3.93 -14.54 -3.18
CA VAL A 59 2.72 -13.70 -3.16
C VAL A 59 2.94 -12.42 -3.96
N PHE A 60 4.12 -11.80 -3.82
CA PHE A 60 4.49 -10.63 -4.62
C PHE A 60 4.50 -10.94 -6.12
N LEU A 61 5.13 -12.05 -6.53
CA LEU A 61 5.19 -12.45 -7.94
C LEU A 61 3.79 -12.71 -8.51
N LYS A 62 2.91 -13.34 -7.72
CA LYS A 62 1.54 -13.61 -8.13
C LYS A 62 0.74 -12.33 -8.35
N GLU A 63 0.79 -11.38 -7.39
CA GLU A 63 0.10 -10.09 -7.54
C GLU A 63 0.65 -9.30 -8.73
N LEU A 64 1.97 -9.37 -8.99
CA LEU A 64 2.58 -8.74 -10.15
C LEU A 64 2.17 -9.39 -11.48
N GLU A 65 2.08 -10.73 -11.54
CA GLU A 65 1.57 -11.46 -12.71
C GLU A 65 0.11 -11.10 -12.99
N ASP A 66 -0.75 -11.01 -11.97
CA ASP A 66 -2.17 -10.66 -12.11
C ASP A 66 -2.34 -9.25 -12.73
N ILE A 67 -1.47 -8.30 -12.40
CA ILE A 67 -1.48 -6.94 -12.96
C ILE A 67 -0.99 -6.93 -14.40
N VAL A 68 0.14 -7.59 -14.67
CA VAL A 68 0.70 -7.66 -16.03
C VAL A 68 -0.27 -8.38 -16.96
N GLY A 69 -0.97 -9.40 -16.47
CA GLY A 69 -2.05 -10.08 -17.19
C GLY A 69 -3.20 -9.13 -17.54
N LYS A 70 -3.76 -8.42 -16.56
CA LYS A 70 -4.84 -7.43 -16.78
C LYS A 70 -4.44 -6.29 -17.73
N ALA A 71 -3.18 -5.85 -17.66
CA ALA A 71 -2.65 -4.80 -18.53
C ALA A 71 -2.56 -5.25 -20.00
N ASN A 72 -2.31 -6.54 -20.25
CA ASN A 72 -2.29 -7.12 -21.60
C ASN A 72 -3.69 -7.37 -22.16
N ASP A 73 -4.65 -7.81 -21.33
CA ASP A 73 -6.05 -8.03 -21.75
C ASP A 73 -6.78 -6.73 -22.11
N SER A 74 -6.33 -5.59 -21.58
CA SER A 74 -6.90 -4.27 -21.88
C SER A 74 -6.44 -3.69 -23.23
N GLN A 75 -5.59 -4.41 -23.97
CA GLN A 75 -5.04 -3.99 -25.27
C GLN A 75 -5.53 -4.84 -26.47
N GLU A 76 -6.42 -5.81 -26.25
CA GLU A 76 -7.17 -6.55 -27.31
C GLU A 76 -8.62 -6.07 -27.46
#